data_AF-A0A9W6T7R0-F1
#
_entry.id   AF-A0A9W6T7R0-F1
#
_cell.length_a   1.000
_cell.length_b   1.000
_cell.length_c   1.000
_cell.angle_alpha   90.00
_cell.angle_beta   90.00
_cell.angle_gamma   90.00
#
_symmetry.space_group_name_H-M   'P 1'
#
loop_
_entity.id
_entity.type
_entity.pdbx_description
1 polymer ?
#
loop_
_entity_poly.entity_id
_entity_poly.type
_entity_poly.pdbx_seq_one_letter_code
_entity_poly.pdbx_strand_id
1 'polypeptide(L)'
;MSPDVSTTSLSALADGTDDNSQFDTFKQRKTAFLECVRSFNFKPKRGIKQLIQQGFIPDDKPESIAKFLLENDSLSKAGIGEYLGEGDQQNIDIMHAFVDFMDFKDKSFLGALRFYLEHFRLPGESQKIDRFMLKFAEKYVTDNPDTVFANAEAVYILSYSRHQ
;
A
#
# COMPACT_ATOMS: atom_id res chain seq x y z
N MET A 1 53.94 20.18 60.70
CA MET A 1 53.83 18.80 60.17
C MET A 1 52.54 18.72 59.35
N SER A 2 52.54 17.98 58.26
CA SER A 2 51.48 17.97 57.23
C SER A 2 50.17 17.30 57.67
N PRO A 3 49.04 17.55 56.97
CA PRO A 3 47.72 16.97 57.28
C PRO A 3 47.53 15.59 56.64
N ASP A 4 46.44 14.91 57.00
CA ASP A 4 45.90 13.77 56.26
C ASP A 4 44.41 14.02 55.90
N VAL A 5 43.97 13.47 54.79
CA VAL A 5 42.69 13.76 54.11
C VAL A 5 41.85 12.49 54.08
N SER A 6 40.55 12.59 54.41
CA SER A 6 39.61 11.51 54.14
C SER A 6 38.19 11.97 53.87
N THR A 7 37.73 11.63 52.65
CA THR A 7 36.36 11.25 52.28
C THR A 7 35.30 12.33 52.06
N THR A 8 34.52 12.11 50.99
CA THR A 8 33.22 12.68 50.58
C THR A 8 33.31 13.65 49.39
N SER A 9 32.77 13.37 48.20
CA SER A 9 32.26 12.09 47.65
C SER A 9 32.21 12.12 46.10
N LEU A 10 32.02 10.96 45.47
CA LEU A 10 31.74 10.83 44.03
C LEU A 10 30.23 10.69 43.77
N SER A 11 29.64 11.60 43.00
CA SER A 11 28.30 11.43 42.41
C SER A 11 28.06 12.37 41.22
N ALA A 12 27.36 11.85 40.21
CA ALA A 12 26.81 12.52 39.01
C ALA A 12 27.61 12.44 37.68
N LEU A 13 27.59 11.25 37.05
CA LEU A 13 27.72 11.08 35.60
C LEU A 13 26.80 9.92 35.14
N ALA A 14 25.51 10.20 34.98
CA ALA A 14 24.53 9.26 34.41
C ALA A 14 23.25 9.98 33.97
N ASP A 15 23.33 10.78 32.90
CA ASP A 15 22.16 11.04 32.04
C ASP A 15 22.61 11.43 30.62
N GLY A 16 22.03 10.82 29.59
CA GLY A 16 22.41 11.07 28.19
C GLY A 16 22.58 9.85 27.26
N THR A 17 22.33 8.63 27.72
CA THR A 17 22.45 7.41 26.89
C THR A 17 21.16 6.96 26.19
N ASP A 18 19.99 7.44 26.63
CA ASP A 18 18.69 6.92 26.17
C ASP A 18 18.25 7.54 24.83
N ASP A 19 18.41 8.85 24.68
CA ASP A 19 17.90 9.65 23.54
C ASP A 19 18.54 9.24 22.18
N ASN A 20 19.83 8.86 22.19
CA ASN A 20 20.52 8.41 20.98
C ASN A 20 20.04 7.02 20.50
N SER A 21 19.59 6.16 21.42
CA SER A 21 19.19 4.77 21.11
C SER A 21 17.90 4.69 20.30
N GLN A 22 16.92 5.54 20.63
CA GLN A 22 15.67 5.65 19.90
C GLN A 22 15.92 6.20 18.49
N PHE A 23 16.73 7.26 18.41
CA PHE A 23 17.04 7.94 17.16
C PHE A 23 17.71 7.01 16.12
N ASP A 24 18.61 6.13 16.56
CA ASP A 24 19.22 5.12 15.68
C ASP A 24 18.25 3.99 15.30
N THR A 25 17.35 3.58 16.20
CA THR A 25 16.29 2.62 15.90
C THR A 25 15.32 3.16 14.83
N PHE A 26 14.92 4.43 14.91
CA PHE A 26 14.08 5.07 13.89
C PHE A 26 14.78 5.17 12.52
N LYS A 27 16.07 5.54 12.50
CA LYS A 27 16.88 5.55 11.26
C LYS A 27 16.95 4.16 10.62
N GLN A 28 17.22 3.12 11.42
CA GLN A 28 17.32 1.74 10.93
C GLN A 28 15.98 1.26 10.35
N ARG A 29 14.87 1.45 11.06
CA ARG A 29 13.53 1.07 10.58
C ARG A 29 13.13 1.82 9.30
N LYS A 30 13.47 3.11 9.18
CA LYS A 30 13.24 3.89 7.96
C LYS A 30 14.09 3.38 6.77
N THR A 31 15.35 3.02 7.01
CA THR A 31 16.21 2.44 5.97
C THR A 31 15.68 1.09 5.48
N ALA A 32 15.32 0.19 6.41
CA ALA A 32 14.74 -1.12 6.08
C ALA A 32 13.43 -0.98 5.28
N PHE A 33 12.57 -0.03 5.62
CA PHE A 33 11.37 0.29 4.86
C PHE A 33 11.70 0.69 3.42
N LEU A 34 12.64 1.63 3.23
CA LEU A 34 13.04 2.11 1.90
C LEU A 34 13.67 1.01 1.05
N GLU A 35 14.40 0.07 1.65
CA GLU A 35 14.93 -1.11 0.95
C GLU A 35 13.81 -2.06 0.49
N CYS A 36 12.80 -2.29 1.33
CA CYS A 36 11.61 -3.07 0.97
C CYS A 36 10.83 -2.41 -0.17
N VAL A 37 10.65 -1.07 -0.13
CA VAL A 37 10.03 -0.28 -1.22
C VAL A 37 10.84 -0.40 -2.51
N ARG A 38 12.17 -0.30 -2.48
CA ARG A 38 13.02 -0.54 -3.66
C ARG A 38 12.84 -1.97 -4.19
N SER A 39 12.77 -2.98 -3.31
CA SER A 39 12.54 -4.35 -3.76
C SER A 39 11.14 -4.55 -4.34
N PHE A 40 10.11 -3.84 -3.86
CA PHE A 40 8.79 -3.84 -4.46
C PHE A 40 8.82 -3.21 -5.85
N ASN A 41 9.40 -2.01 -5.96
CA ASN A 41 9.50 -1.27 -7.23
C ASN A 41 10.36 -1.98 -8.30
N PHE A 42 11.19 -2.96 -7.91
CA PHE A 42 11.95 -3.81 -8.82
C PHE A 42 11.32 -5.18 -9.09
N LYS A 43 10.71 -5.82 -8.06
CA LYS A 43 9.99 -7.10 -8.15
C LYS A 43 8.86 -7.14 -7.11
N PRO A 44 7.62 -6.78 -7.46
CA PRO A 44 6.54 -6.57 -6.48
C PRO A 44 6.29 -7.77 -5.56
N LYS A 45 6.20 -8.99 -6.09
CA LYS A 45 6.04 -10.23 -5.30
C LYS A 45 7.15 -10.45 -4.26
N ARG A 46 8.38 -10.00 -4.52
CA ARG A 46 9.49 -10.06 -3.55
C ARG A 46 9.37 -8.95 -2.52
N GLY A 47 9.02 -7.74 -2.94
CA GLY A 47 8.81 -6.59 -2.05
C GLY A 47 7.75 -6.87 -0.99
N ILE A 48 6.57 -7.39 -1.37
CA ILE A 48 5.51 -7.75 -0.41
C ILE A 48 5.99 -8.78 0.61
N LYS A 49 6.71 -9.83 0.18
CA LYS A 49 7.28 -10.82 1.11
C LYS A 49 8.26 -10.19 2.11
N GLN A 50 9.10 -9.26 1.67
CA GLN A 50 10.01 -8.53 2.58
C GLN A 50 9.26 -7.58 3.52
N LEU A 51 8.23 -6.87 3.03
CA LEU A 51 7.40 -5.98 3.85
C LEU A 51 6.66 -6.73 4.96
N ILE A 52 6.15 -7.93 4.70
CA ILE A 52 5.55 -8.81 5.71
C ILE A 52 6.62 -9.31 6.69
N GLN A 53 7.76 -9.84 6.19
CA GLN A 53 8.85 -10.36 7.02
C GLN A 53 9.47 -9.31 7.97
N GLN A 54 9.48 -8.04 7.58
CA GLN A 54 9.98 -6.91 8.37
C GLN A 54 8.88 -6.25 9.24
N GLY A 55 7.65 -6.77 9.23
CA GLY A 55 6.53 -6.23 10.03
C GLY A 55 6.03 -4.85 9.59
N PHE A 56 6.19 -4.50 8.32
CA PHE A 56 5.56 -3.31 7.70
C PHE A 56 4.13 -3.61 7.20
N ILE A 57 3.87 -4.86 6.82
CA ILE A 57 2.53 -5.41 6.61
C ILE A 57 2.30 -6.45 7.73
N PRO A 58 1.14 -6.46 8.42
CA PRO A 58 0.96 -7.28 9.62
C PRO A 58 0.85 -8.78 9.35
N ASP A 59 0.26 -9.19 8.23
CA ASP A 59 0.12 -10.59 7.79
C ASP A 59 -0.02 -10.67 6.26
N ASP A 60 -0.13 -11.89 5.72
CA ASP A 60 -0.24 -12.17 4.29
C ASP A 60 -1.69 -12.20 3.77
N LYS A 61 -2.65 -11.72 4.56
CA LYS A 61 -4.07 -11.67 4.17
C LYS A 61 -4.31 -10.65 3.04
N PRO A 62 -5.28 -10.91 2.15
CA PRO A 62 -5.64 -10.01 1.07
C PRO A 62 -5.88 -8.57 1.51
N GLU A 63 -6.62 -8.38 2.60
CA GLU A 63 -7.03 -7.09 3.13
C GLU A 63 -5.84 -6.29 3.69
N SER A 64 -4.94 -6.94 4.41
CA SER A 64 -3.73 -6.32 4.98
C SER A 64 -2.79 -5.81 3.89
N ILE A 65 -2.61 -6.61 2.84
CA ILE A 65 -1.77 -6.23 1.69
C ILE A 65 -2.46 -5.12 0.88
N ALA A 66 -3.74 -5.28 0.56
CA ALA A 66 -4.53 -4.30 -0.19
C ALA A 66 -4.54 -2.92 0.48
N LYS A 67 -4.78 -2.87 1.79
CA LYS A 67 -4.74 -1.63 2.57
C LYS A 67 -3.36 -0.97 2.51
N PHE A 68 -2.29 -1.73 2.71
CA PHE A 68 -0.93 -1.21 2.61
C PHE A 68 -0.59 -0.69 1.21
N LEU A 69 -1.06 -1.35 0.15
CA LEU A 69 -0.88 -0.89 -1.24
C LEU A 69 -1.62 0.42 -1.52
N LEU A 70 -2.77 0.65 -0.86
CA LEU A 70 -3.60 1.84 -1.06
C LEU A 70 -3.09 3.05 -0.26
N GLU A 71 -2.59 2.83 0.97
CA GLU A 71 -2.15 3.89 1.89
C GLU A 71 -0.70 4.36 1.68
N ASN A 72 0.05 3.77 0.74
CA ASN A 72 1.51 3.96 0.65
C ASN A 72 2.02 4.56 -0.67
N ASP A 73 2.09 5.89 -0.71
CA ASP A 73 2.58 6.69 -1.85
C ASP A 73 4.05 6.42 -2.26
N SER A 74 4.84 5.70 -1.45
CA SER A 74 6.23 5.36 -1.81
C SER A 74 6.33 4.23 -2.82
N LEU A 75 5.24 3.48 -3.02
CA LEU A 75 5.18 2.36 -3.97
C LEU A 75 4.97 2.86 -5.40
N SER A 76 5.65 2.23 -6.35
CA SER A 76 5.45 2.50 -7.77
C SER A 76 4.05 2.08 -8.20
N LYS A 77 3.26 3.03 -8.71
CA LYS A 77 1.92 2.78 -9.28
C LYS A 77 1.93 1.71 -10.38
N ALA A 78 3.05 1.57 -11.11
CA ALA A 78 3.27 0.48 -12.06
C ALA A 78 3.48 -0.88 -11.38
N GLY A 79 4.26 -0.93 -10.29
CA GLY A 79 4.46 -2.14 -9.49
C GLY A 79 3.19 -2.60 -8.75
N ILE A 80 2.34 -1.67 -8.31
CA ILE A 80 1.00 -1.96 -7.80
C ILE A 80 0.16 -2.63 -8.90
N GLY A 81 0.10 -2.02 -10.09
CA GLY A 81 -0.63 -2.58 -11.24
C GLY A 81 -0.15 -3.96 -11.69
N GLU A 82 1.16 -4.14 -11.78
CA GLU A 82 1.81 -5.43 -12.07
C GLU A 82 1.36 -6.48 -11.05
N TYR A 83 1.52 -6.20 -9.74
CA TYR A 83 1.19 -7.12 -8.66
C TYR A 83 -0.30 -7.48 -8.59
N LEU A 84 -1.19 -6.50 -8.69
CA LEU A 84 -2.64 -6.74 -8.66
C LEU A 84 -3.15 -7.43 -9.94
N GLY A 85 -2.42 -7.29 -11.06
CA GLY A 85 -2.75 -7.90 -12.34
C GLY A 85 -2.28 -9.36 -12.51
N GLU A 86 -1.58 -9.92 -11.53
CA GLU A 86 -1.07 -11.30 -11.60
C GLU A 86 -2.17 -12.35 -11.70
N GLY A 87 -1.84 -13.52 -12.26
CA GLY A 87 -2.81 -14.61 -12.48
C GLY A 87 -3.10 -15.48 -11.25
N ASP A 88 -2.31 -15.36 -10.18
CA ASP A 88 -2.42 -16.20 -8.98
C ASP A 88 -3.66 -15.80 -8.16
N GLN A 89 -4.35 -16.78 -7.55
CA GLN A 89 -5.58 -16.53 -6.77
C GLN A 89 -5.37 -15.48 -5.66
N GLN A 90 -4.27 -15.56 -4.90
CA GLN A 90 -3.96 -14.58 -3.86
C GLN A 90 -3.87 -13.16 -4.41
N ASN A 91 -3.32 -12.97 -5.61
CA ASN A 91 -3.23 -11.64 -6.25
C ASN A 91 -4.61 -11.13 -6.72
N ILE A 92 -5.48 -12.04 -7.17
CA ILE A 92 -6.89 -11.73 -7.48
C ILE A 92 -7.61 -11.30 -6.21
N ASP A 93 -7.50 -12.04 -5.12
CA ASP A 93 -8.15 -11.74 -3.84
C ASP A 93 -7.68 -10.38 -3.29
N ILE A 94 -6.37 -10.08 -3.38
CA ILE A 94 -5.81 -8.76 -3.00
C ILE A 94 -6.37 -7.65 -3.90
N MET A 95 -6.49 -7.87 -5.22
CA MET A 95 -7.09 -6.89 -6.13
C MET A 95 -8.55 -6.62 -5.78
N HIS A 96 -9.32 -7.66 -5.43
CA HIS A 96 -10.69 -7.50 -5.00
C HIS A 96 -10.78 -6.66 -3.72
N ALA A 97 -10.00 -7.00 -2.69
CA ALA A 97 -9.93 -6.23 -1.44
C ALA A 97 -9.47 -4.77 -1.68
N PHE A 98 -8.52 -4.54 -2.59
CA PHE A 98 -8.01 -3.21 -2.94
C PHE A 98 -9.09 -2.32 -3.55
N VAL A 99 -9.95 -2.88 -4.42
CA VAL A 99 -11.10 -2.16 -4.97
C VAL A 99 -12.21 -1.98 -3.92
N ASP A 100 -12.43 -2.97 -3.05
CA ASP A 100 -13.47 -2.89 -2.01
C ASP A 100 -13.16 -1.87 -0.91
N PHE A 101 -11.89 -1.55 -0.66
CA PHE A 101 -11.46 -0.43 0.19
C PHE A 101 -11.67 0.96 -0.44
N MET A 102 -11.92 1.06 -1.74
CA MET A 102 -12.23 2.34 -2.38
C MET A 102 -13.69 2.71 -2.13
N ASP A 103 -13.94 3.96 -1.78
CA ASP A 103 -15.29 4.52 -1.68
C ASP A 103 -15.63 5.23 -2.99
N PHE A 104 -16.63 4.75 -3.74
CA PHE A 104 -17.13 5.39 -4.95
C PHE A 104 -18.48 6.10 -4.75
N LYS A 105 -19.01 6.19 -3.52
CA LYS A 105 -20.30 6.84 -3.25
C LYS A 105 -20.29 8.31 -3.66
N ASP A 106 -21.43 8.75 -4.18
CA ASP A 106 -21.68 10.11 -4.67
C ASP A 106 -20.72 10.60 -5.78
N LYS A 107 -19.81 9.74 -6.27
CA LYS A 107 -18.91 10.09 -7.37
C LYS A 107 -19.60 9.83 -8.68
N SER A 108 -19.63 10.83 -9.55
CA SER A 108 -19.96 10.60 -10.97
C SER A 108 -19.02 9.52 -11.55
N PHE A 109 -19.52 8.77 -12.52
CA PHE A 109 -18.80 7.68 -13.17
C PHE A 109 -17.34 7.99 -13.52
N LEU A 110 -17.12 9.12 -14.21
CA LEU A 110 -15.80 9.56 -14.63
C LEU A 110 -14.94 10.05 -13.45
N GLY A 111 -15.57 10.53 -12.37
CA GLY A 111 -14.89 10.84 -11.11
C GLY A 111 -14.39 9.58 -10.40
N ALA A 112 -15.26 8.56 -10.27
CA ALA A 112 -14.88 7.26 -9.70
C ALA A 112 -13.78 6.56 -10.53
N LEU A 113 -13.91 6.55 -11.86
CA LEU A 113 -12.91 5.95 -12.75
C LEU A 113 -11.55 6.67 -12.68
N ARG A 114 -11.54 8.00 -12.59
CA ARG A 114 -10.30 8.78 -12.39
C ARG A 114 -9.66 8.48 -11.04
N PHE A 115 -10.45 8.50 -9.97
CA PHE A 115 -10.00 8.17 -8.61
C PHE A 115 -9.43 6.74 -8.54
N TYR A 116 -10.10 5.76 -9.15
CA TYR A 116 -9.62 4.39 -9.26
C TYR A 116 -8.25 4.29 -9.95
N LEU A 117 -8.15 4.84 -11.17
CA LEU A 117 -6.94 4.81 -11.99
C LEU A 117 -5.81 5.73 -11.48
N GLU A 118 -6.07 6.57 -10.47
CA GLU A 118 -5.04 7.37 -9.83
C GLU A 118 -4.13 6.53 -8.93
N HIS A 119 -4.62 5.44 -8.32
CA HIS A 119 -3.86 4.67 -7.32
C HIS A 119 -2.86 3.67 -7.92
N PHE A 120 -2.99 3.32 -9.20
CA PHE A 120 -2.13 2.34 -9.87
C PHE A 120 -1.93 2.69 -11.36
N ARG A 121 -1.36 1.77 -12.13
CA ARG A 121 -1.33 1.80 -13.60
C ARG A 121 -1.91 0.49 -14.11
N LEU A 122 -2.84 0.55 -15.05
CA LEU A 122 -3.35 -0.67 -15.68
C LEU A 122 -2.20 -1.43 -16.37
N PRO A 123 -2.15 -2.77 -16.24
CA PRO A 123 -1.29 -3.61 -17.08
C PRO A 123 -1.64 -3.45 -18.57
N GLY A 124 -0.72 -3.86 -19.45
CA GLY A 124 -0.93 -3.76 -20.90
C GLY A 124 -1.74 -4.92 -21.49
N GLU A 125 -1.86 -6.02 -20.77
CA GLU A 125 -2.52 -7.25 -21.23
C GLU A 125 -4.04 -7.15 -21.04
N SER A 126 -4.80 -7.30 -22.14
CA SER A 126 -6.26 -7.15 -22.15
C SER A 126 -6.99 -7.95 -21.06
N GLN A 127 -6.64 -9.22 -20.87
CA GLN A 127 -7.22 -10.07 -19.83
C GLN A 127 -7.05 -9.51 -18.40
N LYS A 128 -5.95 -8.78 -18.14
CA LYS A 128 -5.74 -8.13 -16.85
C LYS A 128 -6.62 -6.89 -16.74
N ILE A 129 -6.63 -6.04 -17.79
CA ILE A 129 -7.50 -4.86 -17.88
C ILE A 129 -8.97 -5.25 -17.66
N ASP A 130 -9.44 -6.32 -18.31
CA ASP A 130 -10.80 -6.85 -18.18
C ASP A 130 -11.17 -7.09 -16.71
N ARG A 131 -10.26 -7.73 -15.96
CA ARG A 131 -10.47 -8.06 -14.54
C ARG A 131 -10.55 -6.81 -13.66
N PHE A 132 -9.66 -5.83 -13.87
CA PHE A 132 -9.70 -4.54 -13.18
C PHE A 132 -10.98 -3.76 -13.51
N MET A 133 -11.43 -3.76 -14.77
CA MET A 133 -12.62 -3.02 -15.17
C MET A 133 -13.91 -3.67 -14.70
N LEU A 134 -13.99 -5.02 -14.69
CA LEU A 134 -15.14 -5.75 -14.16
C LEU A 134 -15.33 -5.50 -12.66
N LYS A 135 -14.27 -5.67 -11.85
CA LYS A 135 -14.36 -5.46 -10.39
C LYS A 135 -14.65 -3.99 -10.04
N PHE A 136 -14.11 -3.04 -10.81
CA PHE A 136 -14.50 -1.62 -10.68
C PHE A 136 -15.99 -1.41 -10.99
N ALA A 137 -16.52 -2.04 -12.05
CA ALA A 137 -17.92 -1.92 -12.44
C ALA A 137 -18.87 -2.47 -11.36
N GLU A 138 -18.57 -3.65 -10.83
CA GLU A 138 -19.30 -4.28 -9.72
C GLU A 138 -19.35 -3.37 -8.49
N LYS A 139 -18.18 -2.85 -8.07
CA LYS A 139 -18.06 -1.98 -6.89
C LYS A 139 -18.74 -0.63 -7.11
N TYR A 140 -18.61 -0.01 -8.28
CA TYR A 140 -19.25 1.27 -8.60
C TYR A 140 -20.78 1.18 -8.55
N VAL A 141 -21.37 0.12 -9.12
CA VAL A 141 -22.83 -0.12 -9.07
C VAL A 141 -23.29 -0.44 -7.65
N THR A 142 -22.49 -1.18 -6.87
CA THR A 142 -22.79 -1.49 -5.46
C THR A 142 -22.79 -0.23 -4.58
N ASP A 143 -21.85 0.69 -4.80
CA ASP A 143 -21.78 1.96 -4.07
C ASP A 143 -22.79 3.01 -4.55
N ASN A 144 -23.31 2.89 -5.79
CA ASN A 144 -24.21 3.86 -6.42
C ASN A 144 -25.41 3.16 -7.09
N PRO A 145 -26.35 2.58 -6.31
CA PRO A 145 -27.45 1.77 -6.86
C PRO A 145 -28.42 2.55 -7.76
N ASP A 146 -28.57 3.87 -7.54
CA ASP A 146 -29.44 4.76 -8.33
C ASP A 146 -28.77 5.26 -9.64
N THR A 147 -27.69 4.61 -10.06
CA THR A 147 -26.94 5.00 -11.27
C THR A 147 -27.74 4.75 -12.56
N VAL A 148 -27.52 5.60 -13.57
CA VAL A 148 -28.12 5.45 -14.92
C VAL A 148 -27.62 4.24 -15.70
N PHE A 149 -26.60 3.52 -15.21
CA PHE A 149 -26.13 2.28 -15.83
C PHE A 149 -26.98 1.10 -15.37
N ALA A 150 -27.65 0.45 -16.32
CA ALA A 150 -28.50 -0.70 -16.04
C ALA A 150 -27.76 -1.90 -15.40
N ASN A 151 -26.45 -2.04 -15.65
CA ASN A 151 -25.61 -3.10 -15.09
C ASN A 151 -24.10 -2.75 -15.17
N ALA A 152 -23.26 -3.63 -14.62
CA ALA A 152 -21.80 -3.53 -14.69
C ALA A 152 -21.25 -3.60 -16.14
N GLU A 153 -21.94 -4.27 -17.07
CA GLU A 153 -21.50 -4.34 -18.47
C GLU A 153 -21.56 -2.97 -19.17
N ALA A 154 -22.61 -2.18 -18.91
CA ALA A 154 -22.73 -0.83 -19.46
C ALA A 154 -21.59 0.09 -18.99
N VAL A 155 -21.18 -0.04 -17.72
CA VAL A 155 -19.98 0.62 -17.15
C VAL A 155 -18.70 0.14 -17.85
N TYR A 156 -18.54 -1.17 -17.98
CA TYR A 156 -17.36 -1.80 -18.57
C TYR A 156 -17.15 -1.36 -20.02
N ILE A 157 -18.20 -1.39 -20.85
CA ILE A 157 -18.18 -0.97 -22.25
C ILE A 157 -17.78 0.50 -22.39
N LEU A 158 -18.31 1.39 -21.52
CA LEU A 158 -17.97 2.82 -21.54
C LEU A 158 -16.54 3.11 -21.08
N SER A 159 -15.99 2.28 -20.19
CA SER A 159 -14.58 2.38 -19.79
C SER A 159 -13.65 2.00 -20.94
N TYR A 160 -13.95 0.89 -21.63
CA TYR A 160 -13.20 0.44 -22.79
C TYR A 160 -13.29 1.40 -23.98
N SER A 161 -14.47 1.99 -24.22
CA SER A 161 -14.73 2.91 -25.33
C SER A 161 -13.98 4.25 -25.23
N ARG A 162 -13.37 4.55 -24.08
CA ARG A 162 -12.52 5.73 -23.86
C ARG A 162 -11.03 5.41 -23.73
N HIS A 163 -10.65 4.20 -24.14
CA HIS A 163 -9.26 3.73 -24.13
C HIS A 163 -8.60 3.71 -25.53
N GLN A 164 -9.30 4.20 -26.56
CA GLN A 164 -8.75 4.57 -27.88
C GLN A 164 -8.43 6.07 -27.93
#